data_AF-A0A369P464-F1
#
_entry.id   AF-A0A369P464-F1
#
_cell.length_a   1.000
_cell.length_b   1.000
_cell.length_c   1.000
_cell.angle_alpha   90.00
_cell.angle_beta   90.00
_cell.angle_gamma   90.00
#
_symmetry.space_group_name_H-M   'P 1'
#
loop_
_entity.id
_entity.type
_entity.pdbx_description
1 polymer ?
#
loop_
_entity_poly.entity_id
_entity_poly.type
_entity_poly.pdbx_seq_one_letter_code
_entity_poly.pdbx_strand_id
1 'polypeptide(L)'
;MFPMRPLSRASTPLFFVVRRYDRESAEESGDGTPQMLRRVHQEDFCQAIGRTSGEKYETRKTHHAQDMAAILVGYAARPIEALGELFRRIALNYLIGNCDAHLKNYSLLLREGAAVSLAPVYDLVCTAIYDGRFGGGLSRSMGIRIGDHLNIDRVTPSDFLLLARDMRQPKRVAATILEELVGSMEAAFETAAIELAKVGAGDDAYAMAQRIVAGAAKRKDVMLKAVGLLS
;
A
#
# COMPACT_ATOMS: atom_id res chain seq x y z
N MET A 1 -14.05 19.24 -10.75
CA MET A 1 -12.91 19.49 -11.65
C MET A 1 -12.57 20.97 -11.53
N PHE A 2 -11.49 21.33 -10.84
CA PHE A 2 -11.04 22.71 -10.70
C PHE A 2 -9.77 22.93 -11.53
N PRO A 3 -9.57 24.10 -12.16
CA PRO A 3 -8.50 24.29 -13.12
C PRO A 3 -7.17 24.59 -12.41
N MET A 4 -6.11 23.88 -12.79
CA MET A 4 -4.73 24.23 -12.46
C MET A 4 -4.16 25.04 -13.63
N ARG A 5 -3.68 26.27 -13.37
CA ARG A 5 -2.87 27.04 -14.33
C ARG A 5 -1.39 26.85 -14.01
N PRO A 6 -0.52 26.52 -14.97
CA PRO A 6 0.91 26.52 -14.74
C PRO A 6 1.47 27.94 -14.91
N LEU A 7 2.21 28.43 -13.90
CA LEU A 7 3.14 29.55 -14.03
C LEU A 7 4.53 29.02 -14.42
N SER A 8 5.25 29.82 -15.20
CA SER A 8 6.47 29.52 -15.96
C SER A 8 7.66 28.95 -15.17
N ARG A 9 8.50 28.17 -15.87
CA ARG A 9 9.76 27.51 -15.46
C ARG A 9 10.79 28.46 -14.80
N ALA A 10 10.91 28.38 -13.46
CA ALA A 10 12.13 28.05 -12.70
C ALA A 10 11.77 27.96 -11.20
N SER A 11 12.04 26.80 -10.59
CA SER A 11 12.00 26.50 -9.14
C SER A 11 10.70 26.73 -8.36
N THR A 12 9.53 26.35 -8.90
CA THR A 12 8.37 26.13 -8.02
C THR A 12 8.48 24.72 -7.42
N PRO A 13 8.56 24.56 -6.09
CA PRO A 13 8.55 23.23 -5.49
C PRO A 13 7.27 22.48 -5.86
N LEU A 14 7.41 21.23 -6.28
CA LEU A 14 6.28 20.33 -6.48
C LEU A 14 5.84 19.79 -5.12
N PHE A 15 4.53 19.84 -4.87
CA PHE A 15 3.93 19.31 -3.65
C PHE A 15 2.97 18.19 -3.99
N PHE A 16 2.96 17.15 -3.16
CA PHE A 16 1.95 16.11 -3.20
C PHE A 16 0.92 16.38 -2.09
N VAL A 17 -0.29 16.78 -2.46
CA VAL A 17 -1.35 17.11 -1.51
C VAL A 17 -2.30 15.92 -1.39
N VAL A 18 -2.36 15.34 -0.20
CA VAL A 18 -3.22 14.18 0.09
C VAL A 18 -4.45 14.63 0.88
N ARG A 19 -5.64 14.31 0.38
CA ARG A 19 -6.87 14.49 1.16
C ARG A 19 -6.88 13.50 2.32
N ARG A 20 -7.06 14.02 3.54
CA ARG A 20 -7.20 13.21 4.74
C ARG A 20 -8.51 12.41 4.71
N TYR A 21 -8.42 11.09 4.89
CA TYR A 21 -9.58 10.20 4.92
C TYR A 21 -10.29 10.18 6.28
N ASP A 22 -9.63 10.67 7.35
CA ASP A 22 -10.19 10.78 8.70
C ASP A 22 -10.92 12.12 8.94
N ARG A 23 -11.27 12.82 7.86
CA ARG A 23 -12.01 14.08 7.84
C ARG A 23 -13.17 13.99 6.83
N GLU A 24 -14.38 14.00 7.35
CA GLU A 24 -15.62 13.99 6.58
C GLU A 24 -16.29 15.38 6.67
N SER A 25 -16.84 15.88 5.56
CA SER A 25 -17.66 17.09 5.59
C SER A 25 -18.90 16.81 6.43
N ALA A 26 -19.20 17.62 7.45
CA ALA A 26 -20.55 17.58 8.03
C ALA A 26 -21.55 18.15 7.02
N GLU A 27 -22.82 17.80 7.19
CA GLU A 27 -23.90 18.40 6.40
C GLU A 27 -23.85 19.93 6.50
N GLU A 28 -24.23 20.60 5.40
CA GLU A 28 -24.35 22.06 5.41
C GLU A 28 -25.45 22.46 6.39
N SER A 29 -25.06 23.17 7.46
CA SER A 29 -26.03 23.95 8.21
C SER A 29 -26.53 25.06 7.30
N GLY A 30 -27.81 25.05 6.94
CA GLY A 30 -28.44 26.06 6.06
C GLY A 30 -28.46 27.49 6.62
N ASP A 31 -27.79 27.75 7.74
CA ASP A 31 -27.73 29.01 8.48
C ASP A 31 -26.43 29.80 8.25
N GLY A 32 -25.55 29.34 7.37
CA GLY A 32 -24.27 30.00 7.10
C GLY A 32 -23.19 29.75 8.16
N THR A 33 -23.41 28.81 9.08
CA THR A 33 -22.34 28.37 9.99
C THR A 33 -21.24 27.60 9.24
N PRO A 34 -19.96 27.76 9.65
CA PRO A 34 -18.86 27.05 9.01
C PRO A 34 -19.10 25.53 9.10
N GLN A 35 -19.00 24.85 7.95
CA GLN A 35 -19.16 23.40 7.87
C GLN A 35 -18.17 22.73 8.85
N MET A 36 -18.71 22.13 9.91
CA MET A 36 -17.89 21.46 10.90
C MET A 36 -17.33 20.17 10.29
N LEU A 37 -16.02 19.94 10.38
CA LEU A 37 -15.47 18.68 9.89
C LEU A 37 -15.70 17.57 10.92
N ARG A 38 -16.42 16.52 10.53
CA ARG A 38 -16.52 15.29 11.32
C ARG A 38 -15.17 14.58 11.28
N ARG A 39 -14.63 14.27 12.46
CA ARG A 39 -13.41 13.45 12.61
C ARG A 39 -13.81 11.99 12.75
N VAL A 40 -13.15 11.12 12.00
CA VAL A 40 -13.28 9.67 12.14
C VAL A 40 -12.10 9.17 12.95
N HIS A 41 -12.34 8.35 13.97
CA HIS A 41 -11.25 7.75 14.74
C HIS A 41 -10.48 6.78 13.85
N GLN A 42 -9.16 6.88 13.88
CA GLN A 42 -8.28 5.97 13.17
C GLN A 42 -7.18 5.48 14.10
N GLU A 43 -6.71 4.26 13.84
CA GLU A 43 -5.52 3.69 14.48
C GLU A 43 -4.64 3.06 13.42
N ASP A 44 -3.32 3.21 13.52
CA ASP A 44 -2.40 2.40 12.73
C ASP A 44 -2.22 1.00 13.33
N PHE A 45 -1.67 0.06 12.56
CA PHE A 45 -1.51 -1.31 13.08
C PHE A 45 -0.44 -1.43 14.17
N CYS A 46 0.48 -0.47 14.34
CA CYS A 46 1.33 -0.47 15.54
C CYS A 46 0.46 -0.30 16.79
N GLN A 47 -0.44 0.67 16.78
CA GLN A 47 -1.37 0.91 17.89
C GLN A 47 -2.28 -0.30 18.11
N ALA A 48 -2.92 -0.78 17.04
CA ALA A 48 -3.92 -1.85 17.12
C ALA A 48 -3.35 -3.17 17.70
N ILE A 49 -2.08 -3.50 17.41
CA ILE A 49 -1.43 -4.71 17.92
C ILE A 49 -0.61 -4.47 19.21
N GLY A 50 -0.64 -3.25 19.77
CA GLY A 50 0.04 -2.91 21.02
C GLY A 50 1.57 -2.76 20.91
N ARG A 51 2.08 -2.31 19.77
CA ARG A 51 3.51 -2.08 19.51
C ARG A 51 3.88 -0.60 19.59
N THR A 52 5.12 -0.33 19.99
CA THR A 52 5.68 1.02 19.96
C THR A 52 6.05 1.44 18.54
N SER A 53 6.23 2.76 18.32
CA SER A 53 6.67 3.29 17.02
C SER A 53 8.04 2.74 16.58
N GLY A 54 8.93 2.44 17.53
CA GLY A 54 10.25 1.85 17.25
C GLY A 54 10.18 0.40 16.76
N GLU A 55 9.05 -0.28 16.94
CA GLU A 55 8.79 -1.66 16.52
C GLU A 55 7.99 -1.73 15.21
N LYS A 56 7.84 -0.62 14.48
CA LYS A 56 7.03 -0.56 13.26
C LYS A 56 7.48 -1.53 12.15
N TYR A 57 8.78 -1.80 12.08
CA TYR A 57 9.36 -2.72 11.11
C TYR A 57 9.38 -4.15 11.64
N GLU A 58 9.07 -5.10 10.77
CA GLU A 58 9.15 -6.50 11.09
C GLU A 58 10.60 -6.98 11.32
N THR A 59 10.76 -7.83 12.32
CA THR A 59 12.02 -8.50 12.64
C THR A 59 11.82 -10.00 12.52
N ARG A 60 12.90 -10.79 12.50
CA ARG A 60 12.80 -12.26 12.50
C ARG A 60 11.93 -12.84 13.62
N LYS A 61 11.75 -12.11 14.72
CA LYS A 61 10.99 -12.54 15.91
C LYS A 61 9.50 -12.16 15.88
N THR A 62 9.07 -11.33 14.93
CA THR A 62 7.68 -10.86 14.82
C THR A 62 7.04 -11.34 13.52
N HIS A 63 5.71 -11.46 13.49
CA HIS A 63 4.95 -11.98 12.33
C HIS A 63 3.79 -11.04 12.00
N HIS A 64 4.13 -9.87 11.46
CA HIS A 64 3.17 -8.77 11.38
C HIS A 64 1.97 -9.07 10.47
N ALA A 65 2.15 -9.78 9.35
CA ALA A 65 1.02 -10.18 8.50
C ALA A 65 -0.02 -11.03 9.26
N GLN A 66 0.44 -11.94 10.13
CA GLN A 66 -0.41 -12.76 10.98
C GLN A 66 -1.08 -11.93 12.09
N ASP A 67 -0.31 -11.05 12.75
CA ASP A 67 -0.84 -10.18 13.82
C ASP A 67 -1.93 -9.24 13.27
N MET A 68 -1.70 -8.62 12.11
CA MET A 68 -2.68 -7.77 11.44
C MET A 68 -3.93 -8.57 11.02
N ALA A 69 -3.75 -9.79 10.50
CA ALA A 69 -4.87 -10.67 10.16
C ALA A 69 -5.70 -11.04 11.40
N ALA A 70 -5.07 -11.28 12.56
CA ALA A 70 -5.77 -11.57 13.80
C ALA A 70 -6.67 -10.40 14.25
N ILE A 71 -6.19 -9.15 14.13
CA ILE A 71 -7.02 -7.97 14.40
C ILE A 71 -8.23 -7.91 13.46
N LEU A 72 -8.03 -8.14 12.17
CA LEU A 72 -9.13 -8.10 11.20
C LEU A 72 -10.16 -9.22 11.44
N VAL A 73 -9.72 -10.41 11.81
CA VAL A 73 -10.61 -11.52 12.19
C VAL A 73 -11.43 -11.18 13.43
N GLY A 74 -10.81 -10.56 14.44
CA GLY A 74 -11.47 -10.27 15.71
C GLY A 74 -12.43 -9.08 15.66
N TYR A 75 -12.13 -8.06 14.84
CA TYR A 75 -12.79 -6.76 14.96
C TYR A 75 -13.38 -6.19 13.66
N ALA A 76 -12.94 -6.65 12.48
CA ALA A 76 -13.43 -6.05 11.24
C ALA A 76 -14.92 -6.32 11.04
N ALA A 77 -15.66 -5.31 10.56
CA ALA A 77 -17.08 -5.45 10.22
C ALA A 77 -17.31 -6.49 9.10
N ARG A 78 -16.33 -6.64 8.20
CA ARG A 78 -16.32 -7.63 7.10
C ARG A 78 -14.95 -8.32 7.02
N PRO A 79 -14.68 -9.32 7.88
CA PRO A 79 -13.33 -9.91 8.00
C PRO A 79 -12.79 -10.52 6.72
N ILE A 80 -13.62 -11.24 5.96
CA ILE A 80 -13.20 -11.90 4.71
C ILE A 80 -12.72 -10.88 3.68
N GLU A 81 -13.50 -9.80 3.48
CA GLU A 81 -13.14 -8.73 2.56
C GLU A 81 -11.88 -7.98 3.03
N ALA A 82 -11.79 -7.70 4.33
CA ALA A 82 -10.64 -7.01 4.91
C ALA A 82 -9.35 -7.83 4.80
N LEU A 83 -9.39 -9.15 5.00
CA LEU A 83 -8.23 -10.03 4.83
C LEU A 83 -7.76 -10.08 3.38
N GLY A 84 -8.70 -10.18 2.43
CA GLY A 84 -8.37 -10.14 1.00
C GLY A 84 -7.73 -8.81 0.60
N GLU A 85 -8.26 -7.70 1.10
CA GLU A 85 -7.70 -6.37 0.84
C GLU A 85 -6.34 -6.16 1.51
N LEU A 86 -6.13 -6.62 2.75
CA LEU A 86 -4.81 -6.58 3.40
C LEU A 86 -3.78 -7.40 2.62
N PHE A 87 -4.16 -8.60 2.17
CA PHE A 87 -3.28 -9.47 1.36
C PHE A 87 -2.91 -8.77 0.05
N ARG A 88 -3.89 -8.16 -0.63
CA ARG A 88 -3.68 -7.36 -1.84
C ARG A 88 -2.69 -6.23 -1.60
N ARG A 89 -2.80 -5.49 -0.50
CA ARG A 89 -1.89 -4.37 -0.19
C ARG A 89 -0.46 -4.84 0.09
N ILE A 90 -0.30 -5.93 0.86
CA ILE A 90 1.02 -6.51 1.13
C ILE A 90 1.67 -6.99 -0.17
N ALA A 91 0.91 -7.72 -1.00
CA ALA A 91 1.38 -8.20 -2.31
C ALA A 91 1.69 -7.05 -3.29
N LEU A 92 0.88 -5.99 -3.30
CA LEU A 92 1.12 -4.78 -4.08
C LEU A 92 2.42 -4.09 -3.66
N ASN A 93 2.66 -3.92 -2.36
CA ASN A 93 3.89 -3.32 -1.84
C ASN A 93 5.12 -4.12 -2.25
N TYR A 94 5.04 -5.45 -2.24
CA TYR A 94 6.07 -6.30 -2.85
C TYR A 94 6.23 -6.00 -4.35
N LEU A 95 5.15 -6.07 -5.14
CA LEU A 95 5.20 -5.90 -6.59
C LEU A 95 5.87 -4.57 -6.99
N ILE A 96 5.40 -3.45 -6.43
CA ILE A 96 5.93 -2.12 -6.75
C ILE A 96 7.29 -1.86 -6.13
N GLY A 97 7.77 -2.69 -5.20
CA GLY A 97 9.06 -2.49 -4.55
C GLY A 97 9.04 -1.47 -3.42
N ASN A 98 7.93 -1.39 -2.67
CA ASN A 98 7.84 -0.59 -1.46
C ASN A 98 8.40 -1.37 -0.25
N CYS A 99 9.68 -1.14 0.04
CA CYS A 99 10.34 -1.75 1.20
C CYS A 99 10.04 -1.00 2.52
N ASP A 100 9.47 0.21 2.48
CA ASP A 100 9.20 0.99 3.69
C ASP A 100 7.77 0.80 4.22
N ALA A 101 6.94 0.00 3.53
CA ALA A 101 5.60 -0.34 3.96
C ALA A 101 5.62 -1.13 5.28
N HIS A 102 5.51 -0.41 6.39
CA HIS A 102 5.57 -0.94 7.76
C HIS A 102 4.22 -0.78 8.47
N LEU A 103 4.08 -1.26 9.71
CA LEU A 103 2.80 -1.28 10.44
C LEU A 103 2.08 0.08 10.50
N LYS A 104 2.81 1.19 10.54
CA LYS A 104 2.24 2.55 10.56
C LYS A 104 1.69 3.05 9.21
N ASN A 105 1.85 2.28 8.12
CA ASN A 105 1.28 2.59 6.80
C ASN A 105 -0.01 1.80 6.52
N TYR A 106 -0.46 1.02 7.49
CA TYR A 106 -1.73 0.34 7.47
C TYR A 106 -2.54 0.90 8.63
N SER A 107 -3.76 1.34 8.36
CA SER A 107 -4.65 1.88 9.39
C SER A 107 -6.03 1.26 9.34
N LEU A 108 -6.69 1.37 10.47
CA LEU A 108 -8.05 0.99 10.73
C LEU A 108 -8.87 2.25 10.98
N LEU A 109 -10.09 2.29 10.44
CA LEU A 109 -11.11 3.25 10.81
C LEU A 109 -12.05 2.61 11.81
N LEU A 110 -12.29 3.32 12.91
CA LEU A 110 -13.21 2.92 13.96
C LEU A 110 -14.45 3.82 13.86
N ARG A 111 -15.57 3.21 13.43
CA ARG A 111 -16.86 3.88 13.34
C ARG A 111 -17.76 3.47 14.51
N GLU A 112 -18.82 4.24 14.71
CA GLU A 112 -19.83 3.96 15.74
C GLU A 112 -20.34 2.51 15.62
N GLY A 113 -20.63 1.88 16.76
CA GLY A 113 -21.07 0.48 16.82
C GLY A 113 -19.96 -0.56 16.65
N ALA A 114 -18.70 -0.21 16.94
CA ALA A 114 -17.52 -1.09 16.83
C ALA A 114 -17.23 -1.61 15.41
N ALA A 115 -17.72 -0.92 14.38
CA ALA A 115 -17.42 -1.27 13.00
C ALA A 115 -15.97 -0.87 12.65
N VAL A 116 -15.06 -1.84 12.67
CA VAL A 116 -13.67 -1.66 12.22
C VAL A 116 -13.57 -1.97 10.73
N SER A 117 -12.85 -1.12 9.99
CA SER A 117 -12.54 -1.34 8.58
C SER A 117 -11.13 -0.86 8.25
N LEU A 118 -10.50 -1.41 7.21
CA LEU A 118 -9.24 -0.85 6.73
C LEU A 118 -9.47 0.58 6.22
N ALA A 119 -8.59 1.50 6.63
CA ALA A 119 -8.53 2.83 6.05
C ALA A 119 -8.15 2.75 4.55
N PRO A 120 -8.42 3.79 3.75
CA PRO A 120 -7.84 3.92 2.42
C PRO A 120 -6.32 3.76 2.45
N VAL A 121 -5.74 3.24 1.37
CA VAL A 121 -4.29 3.11 1.26
C VAL A 121 -3.62 4.48 1.20
N TYR A 122 -2.45 4.61 1.81
CA TYR A 122 -1.62 5.81 1.80
C TYR A 122 -0.14 5.40 1.85
N ASP A 123 0.76 6.33 1.56
CA ASP A 123 2.22 6.13 1.62
C ASP A 123 2.71 4.94 0.76
N LEU A 124 2.15 4.82 -0.44
CA LEU A 124 2.63 3.90 -1.47
C LEU A 124 3.80 4.51 -2.21
N VAL A 125 5.01 4.02 -1.94
CA VAL A 125 6.24 4.56 -2.52
C VAL A 125 7.14 3.42 -3.00
N CYS A 126 7.59 3.46 -4.26
CA CYS A 126 8.60 2.51 -4.75
C CYS A 126 9.98 2.87 -4.19
N THR A 127 10.31 2.41 -2.99
CA THR A 127 11.62 2.71 -2.39
C THR A 127 12.76 1.93 -3.05
N ALA A 128 12.47 0.77 -3.63
CA ALA A 128 13.44 -0.05 -4.36
C ALA A 128 14.02 0.64 -5.60
N ILE A 129 13.41 1.72 -6.10
CA ILE A 129 13.93 2.51 -7.23
C ILE A 129 15.21 3.27 -6.86
N TYR A 130 15.39 3.58 -5.57
CA TYR A 130 16.57 4.26 -5.05
C TYR A 130 17.68 3.24 -4.78
N ASP A 131 18.32 2.80 -5.85
CA ASP A 131 19.34 1.73 -5.89
C ASP A 131 20.77 2.23 -5.69
N GLY A 132 20.95 3.48 -5.22
CA GLY A 132 22.27 4.05 -4.95
C GLY A 132 22.93 4.76 -6.13
N ARG A 133 22.32 4.76 -7.33
CA ARG A 133 22.85 5.48 -8.51
C ARG A 133 23.12 6.97 -8.29
N PHE A 134 22.49 7.59 -7.28
CA PHE A 134 22.61 9.01 -6.96
C PHE A 134 23.15 9.29 -5.54
N GLY A 135 23.97 8.38 -4.98
CA GLY A 135 24.73 8.66 -3.75
C GLY A 135 24.15 8.09 -2.45
N GLY A 136 23.09 7.29 -2.52
CA GLY A 136 22.55 6.54 -1.37
C GLY A 136 21.48 5.53 -1.80
N GLY A 137 21.70 4.25 -1.48
CA GLY A 137 20.69 3.21 -1.69
C GLY A 137 19.77 3.10 -0.48
N LEU A 138 18.47 2.94 -0.70
CA LEU A 138 17.54 2.63 0.38
C LEU A 138 17.58 1.14 0.73
N SER A 139 17.17 0.83 1.97
CA SER A 139 17.09 -0.55 2.44
C SER A 139 16.19 -1.39 1.52
N ARG A 140 16.64 -2.62 1.25
CA ARG A 140 15.87 -3.64 0.51
C ARG A 140 15.14 -4.61 1.44
N SER A 141 15.19 -4.36 2.75
CA SER A 141 14.40 -5.08 3.75
C SER A 141 13.01 -4.45 3.84
N MET A 142 11.98 -5.25 3.58
CA MET A 142 10.58 -4.83 3.63
C MET A 142 10.13 -4.61 5.07
N GLY A 143 9.19 -3.68 5.28
CA GLY A 143 8.60 -3.42 6.58
C GLY A 143 7.65 -4.51 7.09
N ILE A 144 7.07 -5.28 6.16
CA ILE A 144 6.32 -6.52 6.42
C ILE A 144 6.91 -7.61 5.55
N ARG A 145 7.18 -8.80 6.11
CA ARG A 145 7.78 -9.92 5.37
C ARG A 145 6.78 -10.60 4.44
N ILE A 146 7.28 -11.26 3.40
CA ILE A 146 6.51 -12.20 2.57
C ILE A 146 7.02 -13.60 2.89
N GLY A 147 6.16 -14.45 3.46
CA GLY A 147 6.55 -15.77 3.94
C GLY A 147 7.73 -15.71 4.91
N ASP A 148 8.86 -16.30 4.56
CA ASP A 148 10.05 -16.33 5.40
C ASP A 148 11.04 -15.18 5.12
N HIS A 149 10.76 -14.32 4.13
CA HIS A 149 11.71 -13.36 3.60
C HIS A 149 11.33 -11.90 3.88
N LEU A 150 12.23 -11.20 4.58
CA LEU A 150 12.21 -9.74 4.72
C LEU A 150 12.89 -9.03 3.55
N ASN A 151 13.95 -9.61 2.99
CA ASN A 151 14.63 -8.99 1.86
C ASN A 151 13.83 -9.24 0.58
N ILE A 152 13.45 -8.15 -0.09
CA ILE A 152 12.59 -8.19 -1.27
C ILE A 152 13.16 -9.03 -2.43
N ASP A 153 14.49 -9.16 -2.55
CA ASP A 153 15.13 -9.93 -3.62
C ASP A 153 15.18 -11.43 -3.36
N ARG A 154 14.92 -11.83 -2.12
CA ARG A 154 14.98 -13.23 -1.68
C ARG A 154 13.63 -13.91 -1.63
N VAL A 155 12.54 -13.15 -1.80
CA VAL A 155 11.19 -13.69 -1.86
C VAL A 155 11.09 -14.69 -3.01
N THR A 156 10.52 -15.84 -2.70
CA THR A 156 10.29 -16.97 -3.59
C THR A 156 8.79 -17.16 -3.83
N PRO A 157 8.38 -17.93 -4.86
CA PRO A 157 6.97 -18.23 -5.08
C PRO A 157 6.30 -18.91 -3.86
N SER A 158 7.02 -19.78 -3.16
CA SER A 158 6.52 -20.49 -1.98
C SER A 158 6.22 -19.58 -0.79
N ASP A 159 6.86 -18.41 -0.70
CA ASP A 159 6.60 -17.45 0.37
C ASP A 159 5.17 -16.88 0.31
N PHE A 160 4.55 -16.84 -0.87
CA PHE A 160 3.14 -16.43 -1.01
C PHE A 160 2.16 -17.49 -0.49
N LEU A 161 2.55 -18.77 -0.49
CA LEU A 161 1.76 -19.83 0.14
C LEU A 161 1.78 -19.69 1.66
N LEU A 162 2.96 -19.38 2.22
CA LEU A 162 3.14 -19.10 3.64
C LEU A 162 2.36 -17.84 4.04
N LEU A 163 2.49 -16.75 3.27
CA LEU A 163 1.73 -15.51 3.52
C LEU A 163 0.21 -15.76 3.50
N ALA A 164 -0.29 -16.48 2.48
CA ALA A 164 -1.72 -16.80 2.40
C ALA A 164 -2.18 -17.63 3.62
N ARG A 165 -1.38 -18.62 4.05
CA ARG A 165 -1.65 -19.41 5.25
C ARG A 165 -1.69 -18.54 6.50
N ASP A 166 -0.68 -17.70 6.70
CA ASP A 166 -0.53 -16.87 7.90
C ASP A 166 -1.65 -15.83 8.02
N MET A 167 -2.16 -15.37 6.88
CA MET A 167 -3.30 -14.45 6.81
C MET A 167 -4.67 -15.14 6.75
N ARG A 168 -4.72 -16.49 6.81
CA ARG A 168 -5.95 -17.29 6.65
C ARG A 168 -6.68 -17.02 5.33
N GLN A 169 -5.93 -16.64 4.29
CA GLN A 169 -6.47 -16.32 2.98
C GLN A 169 -6.66 -17.61 2.16
N PRO A 170 -7.87 -17.87 1.60
CA PRO A 170 -8.07 -19.02 0.74
C PRO A 170 -7.15 -18.95 -0.48
N LYS A 171 -6.47 -20.07 -0.80
CA LYS A 171 -5.46 -20.13 -1.88
C LYS A 171 -5.98 -19.57 -3.21
N ARG A 172 -7.21 -19.95 -3.59
CA ARG A 172 -7.85 -19.46 -4.82
C ARG A 172 -8.00 -17.94 -4.84
N VAL A 173 -8.40 -17.33 -3.73
CA VAL A 173 -8.53 -15.87 -3.65
C VAL A 173 -7.16 -15.20 -3.66
N ALA A 174 -6.17 -15.77 -2.97
CA ALA A 174 -4.79 -15.29 -3.06
C ALA A 174 -4.26 -15.34 -4.50
N ALA A 175 -4.46 -16.46 -5.23
CA ALA A 175 -4.08 -16.60 -6.63
C ALA A 175 -4.72 -15.52 -7.50
N THR A 176 -6.04 -15.33 -7.40
CA THR A 176 -6.77 -14.29 -8.14
C THR A 176 -6.21 -12.90 -7.86
N ILE A 177 -5.94 -12.55 -6.59
CA ILE A 177 -5.36 -11.24 -6.25
C ILE A 177 -3.97 -11.06 -6.87
N LEU A 178 -3.10 -12.06 -6.81
CA LEU A 178 -1.76 -11.97 -7.39
C LEU A 178 -1.82 -11.82 -8.91
N GLU A 179 -2.70 -12.58 -9.57
CA GLU A 179 -2.92 -12.53 -11.01
C GLU A 179 -3.44 -11.15 -11.46
N GLU A 180 -4.44 -10.60 -10.77
CA GLU A 180 -4.98 -9.26 -11.03
C GLU A 180 -3.91 -8.17 -10.89
N LEU A 181 -3.12 -8.21 -9.81
CA LEU A 181 -2.06 -7.22 -9.57
C LEU A 181 -0.99 -7.26 -10.66
N VAL A 182 -0.56 -8.46 -11.05
CA VAL A 182 0.45 -8.64 -12.10
C VAL A 182 -0.09 -8.25 -13.48
N GLY A 183 -1.33 -8.61 -13.78
CA GLY A 183 -1.96 -8.38 -15.08
C GLY A 183 -2.32 -6.92 -15.34
N SER A 184 -2.54 -6.12 -14.28
CA SER A 184 -2.95 -4.72 -14.40
C SER A 184 -1.82 -3.71 -14.20
N MET A 185 -0.64 -4.13 -13.74
CA MET A 185 0.45 -3.22 -13.34
C MET A 185 0.84 -2.24 -14.45
N GLU A 186 1.17 -2.73 -15.65
CA GLU A 186 1.65 -1.87 -16.75
C GLU A 186 0.62 -0.82 -17.13
N ALA A 187 -0.64 -1.22 -17.36
CA ALA A 187 -1.73 -0.32 -17.72
C ALA A 187 -2.03 0.70 -16.60
N ALA A 188 -1.92 0.30 -15.33
CA ALA A 188 -2.12 1.19 -14.20
C ALA A 188 -1.03 2.27 -14.12
N PHE A 189 0.24 1.91 -14.33
CA PHE A 189 1.35 2.86 -14.35
C PHE A 189 1.31 3.79 -15.57
N GLU A 190 0.90 3.29 -16.73
CA GLU A 190 0.67 4.12 -17.91
C GLU A 190 -0.45 5.15 -17.66
N THR A 191 -1.58 4.70 -17.10
CA THR A 191 -2.69 5.59 -16.72
C THR A 191 -2.22 6.65 -15.72
N ALA A 192 -1.46 6.26 -14.69
CA ALA A 192 -0.92 7.20 -13.71
C ALA A 192 0.03 8.23 -14.34
N ALA A 193 0.88 7.82 -15.29
CA ALA A 193 1.76 8.74 -16.01
C ALA A 193 0.97 9.73 -16.89
N ILE A 194 -0.10 9.27 -17.56
CA ILE A 194 -1.01 10.13 -18.33
C ILE A 194 -1.66 11.20 -17.43
N GLU A 195 -2.16 10.82 -16.25
CA GLU A 195 -2.76 11.79 -15.32
C GLU A 195 -1.74 12.78 -14.78
N LEU A 196 -0.52 12.34 -14.47
CA LEU A 196 0.56 13.22 -14.03
C LEU A 196 1.06 14.16 -15.14
N ALA A 197 1.00 13.72 -16.41
CA ALA A 197 1.34 14.57 -17.55
C ALA A 197 0.40 15.78 -17.66
N LYS A 198 -0.89 15.60 -17.33
CA LYS A 198 -1.89 16.70 -17.34
C LYS A 198 -1.58 17.80 -16.33
N VAL A 199 -0.80 17.51 -15.29
CA VAL A 199 -0.42 18.48 -14.24
C VAL A 199 1.03 18.97 -14.37
N GLY A 200 1.67 18.73 -15.52
CA GLY A 200 2.97 19.31 -15.87
C GLY A 200 4.19 18.46 -15.54
N ALA A 201 4.02 17.18 -15.19
CA ALA A 201 5.11 16.26 -14.87
C ALA A 201 5.35 15.20 -15.96
N GLY A 202 4.94 15.45 -17.22
CA GLY A 202 4.82 14.43 -18.27
C GLY A 202 6.04 13.52 -18.46
N ASP A 203 7.13 14.05 -19.00
CA ASP A 203 8.31 13.25 -19.35
C ASP A 203 8.89 12.51 -18.13
N ASP A 204 8.96 13.19 -16.98
CA ASP A 204 9.44 12.62 -15.72
C ASP A 204 8.52 11.50 -15.21
N ALA A 205 7.20 11.66 -15.33
CA ALA A 205 6.22 10.68 -14.91
C ALA A 205 6.28 9.41 -15.77
N TYR A 206 6.39 9.54 -17.08
CA TYR A 206 6.55 8.38 -17.98
C TYR A 206 7.87 7.65 -17.73
N ALA A 207 8.98 8.39 -17.61
CA ALA A 207 10.28 7.80 -17.31
C ALA A 207 10.29 7.06 -15.96
N MET A 208 9.64 7.65 -14.94
CA MET A 208 9.51 7.03 -13.63
C MET A 208 8.63 5.77 -13.69
N ALA A 209 7.48 5.83 -14.34
CA ALA A 209 6.58 4.68 -14.52
C ALA A 209 7.29 3.51 -15.21
N GLN A 210 7.98 3.79 -16.32
CA GLN A 210 8.77 2.78 -17.05
C GLN A 210 9.85 2.17 -16.16
N ARG A 211 10.55 2.99 -15.37
CA ARG A 211 11.60 2.51 -14.47
C ARG A 211 11.04 1.62 -13.34
N ILE A 212 9.89 1.98 -12.76
CA ILE A 212 9.23 1.16 -11.74
C ILE A 212 8.77 -0.18 -12.32
N VAL A 213 8.11 -0.16 -13.48
CA VAL A 213 7.65 -1.37 -14.19
C VAL A 213 8.83 -2.27 -14.55
N ALA A 214 9.88 -1.73 -15.16
CA ALA A 214 11.09 -2.49 -15.48
C ALA A 214 11.74 -3.09 -14.22
N GLY A 215 11.81 -2.30 -13.14
CA GLY A 215 12.34 -2.73 -11.85
C GLY A 215 11.51 -3.81 -11.15
N ALA A 216 10.26 -4.04 -11.57
CA ALA A 216 9.37 -5.05 -11.01
C ALA A 216 9.40 -6.41 -11.74
N ALA A 217 10.10 -6.52 -12.88
CA ALA A 217 10.10 -7.74 -13.70
C ALA A 217 10.39 -9.03 -12.91
N LYS A 218 11.42 -9.03 -12.05
CA LYS A 218 11.74 -10.18 -11.19
C LYS A 218 10.62 -10.50 -10.20
N ARG A 219 9.99 -9.49 -9.61
CA ARG A 219 8.92 -9.65 -8.61
C ARG A 219 7.62 -10.13 -9.25
N LYS A 220 7.34 -9.64 -10.45
CA LYS A 220 6.25 -10.10 -11.32
C LYS A 220 6.40 -11.59 -11.67
N ASP A 221 7.59 -12.04 -12.08
CA ASP A 221 7.89 -13.45 -12.34
C ASP A 221 7.66 -14.33 -11.09
N VAL A 222 8.11 -13.88 -9.92
CA VAL A 222 7.87 -14.59 -8.64
C VAL A 222 6.36 -14.71 -8.35
N MET A 223 5.58 -13.64 -8.52
CA MET A 223 4.14 -13.67 -8.29
C MET A 223 3.40 -14.56 -9.29
N LEU A 224 3.77 -14.55 -10.58
CA LEU A 224 3.18 -15.45 -11.58
C LEU A 224 3.43 -16.92 -11.25
N LYS A 225 4.65 -17.26 -10.81
CA LYS A 225 4.95 -18.62 -10.35
C LYS A 225 4.16 -18.96 -9.09
N ALA A 226 3.94 -18.00 -8.19
CA ALA A 226 3.11 -18.21 -7.00
C ALA A 226 1.64 -18.48 -7.35
N VAL A 227 1.07 -17.82 -8.37
CA VAL A 227 -0.28 -18.10 -8.87
C VAL A 227 -0.43 -19.57 -9.24
N GLY A 228 0.56 -20.14 -9.96
CA GLY A 228 0.55 -21.55 -10.34
C GLY A 228 0.68 -22.53 -9.15
N LEU A 229 1.22 -22.11 -8.01
CA LEU A 229 1.31 -22.91 -6.79
C LEU A 229 0.06 -22.79 -5.89
N LEU A 230 -0.74 -21.74 -6.08
CA LEU A 230 -1.96 -21.45 -5.30
C LEU A 230 -3.24 -21.94 -5.99
N SER A 231 -3.19 -22.14 -7.30
CA SER A 231 -4.25 -22.71 -8.13
C SER A 231 -4.39 -24.22 -7.88
#